data_AF-A0A4Q0Q7V6-F1
#
_entry.id   AF-A0A4Q0Q7V6-F1
#
_cell.length_a   1.000
_cell.length_b   1.000
_cell.length_c   1.000
_cell.angle_alpha   90.00
_cell.angle_beta   90.00
_cell.angle_gamma   90.00
#
_symmetry.space_group_name_H-M   'P 1'
#
loop_
_entity.id
_entity.type
_entity.pdbx_description
1 polymer ?
#
loop_
_entity_poly.entity_id
_entity_poly.type
_entity_poly.pdbx_seq_one_letter_code
_entity_poly.pdbx_strand_id
1 'polypeptide(L)'
;MNRFIPGRVFKSRGRQYQILGTKDHWCRDGRYVEMIRYQAVCAEPGCKRIFMALTTKTRLRRAQLNKRCELHRAPGVPAPIKKAKPKVARTVRPKKRRLVPKTPPMSPEARERARLVWKASLAVQRGQRPSYLD
;
A
#
# COMPACT_ATOMS: atom_id res chain seq x y z
N MET A 1 14.88 0.17 11.71
CA MET A 1 15.08 -1.10 10.95
C MET A 1 13.92 -1.32 9.97
N ASN A 2 14.23 -1.49 8.69
CA ASN A 2 13.24 -1.61 7.61
C ASN A 2 12.45 -2.92 7.80
N ARG A 3 11.17 -2.86 8.17
CA ARG A 3 10.37 -4.07 8.45
C ARG A 3 10.01 -4.89 7.21
N PHE A 4 10.32 -4.38 6.01
CA PHE A 4 9.86 -4.91 4.73
C PHE A 4 11.00 -5.44 3.85
N ILE A 5 11.91 -6.19 4.47
CA ILE A 5 13.07 -6.79 3.77
C ILE A 5 12.57 -7.92 2.85
N PRO A 6 13.02 -7.98 1.59
CA PRO A 6 12.77 -9.14 0.71
C PRO A 6 13.15 -10.46 1.37
N GLY A 7 12.37 -11.52 1.12
CA GLY A 7 12.54 -12.83 1.74
C GLY A 7 11.97 -12.94 3.15
N ARG A 8 11.69 -11.82 3.84
CA ARG A 8 11.12 -11.85 5.19
C ARG A 8 9.75 -12.51 5.21
N VAL A 9 9.62 -13.50 6.07
CA VAL A 9 8.36 -14.16 6.37
C VAL A 9 7.66 -13.46 7.53
N PHE A 10 6.34 -13.31 7.45
CA PHE A 10 5.52 -12.84 8.55
C PHE A 10 4.20 -13.61 8.62
N LYS A 11 3.63 -13.70 9.83
CA LYS A 11 2.31 -14.34 10.04
C LYS A 11 1.23 -13.27 10.17
N SER A 12 0.08 -13.52 9.55
CA SER A 12 -1.11 -12.69 9.70
C SER A 12 -2.36 -13.57 9.75
N ARG A 13 -3.13 -13.46 10.84
CA ARG A 13 -4.32 -14.29 11.12
C ARG A 13 -4.08 -15.79 10.88
N GLY A 14 -2.99 -16.31 11.45
CA GLY A 14 -2.61 -17.72 11.36
C GLY A 14 -1.99 -18.17 10.03
N ARG A 15 -1.87 -17.28 9.03
CA ARG A 15 -1.30 -17.62 7.72
C ARG A 15 0.10 -17.03 7.54
N GLN A 16 0.95 -17.76 6.84
CA GLN A 16 2.30 -17.35 6.51
C GLN A 16 2.33 -16.59 5.18
N TYR A 17 3.01 -15.46 5.18
CA TYR A 17 3.23 -14.61 4.02
C TYR A 17 4.72 -14.33 3.89
N GLN A 18 5.21 -14.19 2.67
CA GLN A 18 6.60 -13.83 2.39
C GLN A 18 6.65 -12.52 1.61
N ILE A 19 7.48 -11.59 2.06
CA ILE A 19 7.72 -10.33 1.36
C ILE A 19 8.66 -10.61 0.20
N LEU A 20 8.26 -10.23 -1.01
CA LEU A 20 9.10 -10.32 -2.20
C LEU A 20 9.92 -9.04 -2.42
N GLY A 21 9.40 -7.91 -1.95
CA GLY A 21 10.08 -6.62 -2.01
C GLY A 21 9.09 -5.47 -2.13
N THR A 22 9.60 -4.31 -2.53
CA THR A 22 8.80 -3.11 -2.74
C THR A 22 8.61 -2.83 -4.22
N LYS A 23 7.42 -2.37 -4.60
CA LYS A 23 7.11 -1.84 -5.92
C LYS A 23 6.71 -0.38 -5.78
N ASP A 24 7.41 0.47 -6.50
CA ASP A 24 7.12 1.89 -6.56
C ASP A 24 5.82 2.11 -7.35
N HIS A 25 4.89 2.89 -6.79
CA HIS A 25 3.61 3.19 -7.42
C HIS A 25 3.30 4.69 -7.37
N TRP A 26 2.99 5.25 -8.53
CA TRP A 26 2.53 6.64 -8.66
C TRP A 26 1.02 6.64 -8.83
N CYS A 27 0.33 7.28 -7.90
CA CYS A 27 -1.10 7.48 -7.97
C CYS A 27 -1.45 8.51 -9.06
N ARG A 28 -2.71 8.50 -9.51
CA ARG A 28 -3.20 9.44 -10.55
C ARG A 28 -3.11 10.92 -10.12
N ASP A 29 -3.14 11.19 -8.81
CA ASP A 29 -2.97 12.52 -8.20
C ASP A 29 -1.50 12.97 -8.12
N GLY A 30 -0.56 12.18 -8.66
CA GLY A 30 0.88 12.48 -8.64
C GLY A 30 1.55 12.16 -7.31
N ARG A 31 0.84 11.55 -6.35
CA ARG A 31 1.46 11.15 -5.09
C ARG A 31 2.20 9.82 -5.24
N TYR A 32 3.41 9.77 -4.70
CA TYR A 32 4.18 8.55 -4.60
C TYR A 32 3.67 7.66 -3.45
N VAL A 33 3.54 6.36 -3.71
CA VAL A 33 3.23 5.33 -2.72
C VAL A 33 4.12 4.11 -2.91
N GLU A 34 4.83 3.74 -1.85
CA GLU A 34 5.58 2.49 -1.82
C GLU A 34 4.65 1.32 -1.51
N MET A 35 4.47 0.45 -2.50
CA MET A 35 3.70 -0.79 -2.33
C MET A 35 4.64 -1.93 -1.96
N ILE A 36 4.17 -2.85 -1.14
CA ILE A 36 4.89 -4.07 -0.77
C ILE A 36 4.31 -5.22 -1.59
N ARG A 37 5.16 -5.94 -2.31
CA ARG A 37 4.85 -7.23 -2.92
C ARG A 37 5.02 -8.33 -1.88
N TYR A 38 4.03 -9.20 -1.78
CA TYR A 38 4.11 -10.39 -0.97
C TYR A 38 3.48 -11.57 -1.69
N GLN A 39 3.87 -12.77 -1.27
CA GLN A 39 3.26 -14.02 -1.70
C GLN A 39 2.74 -14.84 -0.52
N ALA A 40 1.73 -15.65 -0.79
CA ALA A 40 1.21 -16.64 0.15
C ALA A 40 0.49 -17.77 -0.59
N VAL A 41 0.27 -18.87 0.12
CA VAL A 41 -0.57 -19.98 -0.35
C VAL A 41 -2.03 -19.66 -0.06
N CYS A 42 -2.92 -19.94 -1.02
CA CYS A 42 -4.35 -19.85 -0.80
C CYS A 42 -4.78 -20.83 0.29
N ALA A 43 -5.71 -20.43 1.14
CA ALA A 43 -6.19 -21.27 2.23
C ALA A 43 -7.63 -21.74 2.01
N GLU A 44 -8.13 -21.65 0.78
CA GLU A 44 -9.38 -22.32 0.44
C GLU A 44 -9.10 -23.82 0.42
N PRO A 45 -9.96 -24.66 1.04
CA PRO A 45 -9.79 -26.11 1.00
C PRO A 45 -9.64 -26.60 -0.46
N GLY A 46 -8.63 -27.43 -0.72
CA GLY A 46 -8.29 -27.89 -2.07
C GLY A 46 -7.51 -26.90 -2.94
N CYS A 47 -7.49 -25.60 -2.62
CA CYS A 47 -6.72 -24.62 -3.36
C CYS A 47 -5.33 -24.40 -2.76
N LYS A 48 -4.33 -25.13 -3.27
CA LYS A 48 -2.92 -24.98 -2.86
C LYS A 48 -2.13 -23.97 -3.72
N ARG A 49 -2.82 -23.12 -4.50
CA ARG A 49 -2.18 -22.15 -5.39
C ARG A 49 -1.45 -21.07 -4.58
N ILE A 50 -0.22 -20.76 -5.00
CA ILE A 50 0.51 -19.58 -4.56
C ILE A 50 -0.08 -18.38 -5.29
N PHE A 51 -0.28 -17.28 -4.57
CA PHE A 51 -0.68 -16.01 -5.15
C PHE A 51 0.26 -14.90 -4.71
N MET A 52 0.41 -13.91 -5.58
CA MET A 52 1.15 -12.68 -5.30
C MET A 52 0.17 -11.52 -5.19
N ALA A 53 0.42 -10.60 -4.27
CA ALA A 53 -0.41 -9.42 -4.11
C ALA A 53 0.42 -8.19 -3.70
N LEU A 54 -0.14 -7.02 -4.00
CA LEU A 54 0.41 -5.72 -3.65
C LEU A 54 -0.34 -5.13 -2.45
N THR A 55 0.38 -4.52 -1.52
CA THR A 55 -0.25 -3.87 -0.37
C THR A 55 0.44 -2.59 0.07
N THR A 56 -0.35 -1.80 0.78
CA THR A 56 0.02 -0.70 1.66
C THR A 56 1.07 -1.02 2.73
N LYS A 57 2.08 -0.19 3.00
CA LYS A 57 2.74 -0.21 4.33
C LYS A 57 1.73 -0.10 5.47
N THR A 58 0.72 0.76 5.31
CA THR A 58 -0.35 0.97 6.31
C THR A 58 -1.28 -0.23 6.41
N ARG A 59 -1.69 -0.81 5.27
CA ARG A 59 -2.53 -2.02 5.23
C ARG A 59 -1.82 -3.24 5.84
N LEU A 60 -0.53 -3.41 5.57
CA LEU A 60 0.25 -4.50 6.15
C LEU A 60 0.34 -4.37 7.68
N ARG A 61 0.60 -3.16 8.20
CA ARG A 61 0.56 -2.89 9.66
C ARG A 61 -0.80 -3.18 10.28
N ARG A 62 -1.90 -2.96 9.55
CA ARG A 62 -3.27 -3.23 9.99
C ARG A 62 -3.73 -4.68 9.71
N ALA A 63 -2.85 -5.56 9.22
CA ALA A 63 -3.19 -6.92 8.81
C ALA A 63 -4.37 -6.98 7.79
N GLN A 64 -4.49 -5.95 6.95
CA GLN A 64 -5.49 -5.84 5.89
C GLN A 64 -4.90 -6.33 4.56
N LEU A 65 -4.63 -7.62 4.49
CA LEU A 65 -4.02 -8.29 3.34
C LEU A 65 -5.05 -9.06 2.53
N ASN A 66 -4.80 -9.18 1.22
CA ASN A 66 -5.48 -10.20 0.42
C ASN A 66 -5.02 -11.58 0.90
N LYS A 67 -5.98 -12.46 1.14
CA LYS A 67 -5.78 -13.76 1.80
C LYS A 67 -6.06 -14.95 0.89
N ARG A 68 -6.55 -14.70 -0.33
CA ARG A 68 -6.96 -15.74 -1.27
C ARG A 68 -6.38 -15.42 -2.64
N CYS A 69 -6.21 -16.46 -3.45
CA CYS A 69 -5.78 -16.33 -4.83
C CYS A 69 -6.86 -15.66 -5.69
N GLU A 70 -6.53 -15.39 -6.95
CA GLU A 70 -7.39 -14.67 -7.90
C GLU A 70 -8.73 -15.38 -8.18
N LEU A 71 -8.77 -16.70 -8.01
CA LEU A 71 -9.99 -17.52 -8.16
C LEU A 71 -10.91 -17.40 -6.96
N HIS A 72 -10.38 -17.64 -5.76
CA HIS A 72 -11.20 -17.72 -4.55
C HIS A 72 -11.43 -16.38 -3.87
N ARG A 73 -10.82 -15.28 -4.39
CA ARG A 73 -10.88 -13.85 -4.01
C ARG A 73 -11.20 -13.57 -2.55
N ALA A 74 -10.40 -12.75 -1.84
CA ALA A 74 -10.72 -12.44 -0.45
C ALA A 74 -12.18 -11.94 -0.32
N PRO A 75 -13.02 -12.57 0.52
CA PRO A 75 -14.33 -11.99 0.82
C PRO A 75 -14.01 -10.62 1.37
N GLY A 76 -14.44 -9.57 0.66
CA GLY A 76 -14.21 -8.20 1.09
C GLY A 76 -14.54 -8.13 2.57
N VAL A 77 -13.68 -7.48 3.38
CA VAL A 77 -13.99 -7.30 4.81
C VAL A 77 -15.42 -6.79 4.85
N PRO A 78 -16.40 -7.55 5.39
CA PRO A 78 -17.76 -7.10 5.40
C PRO A 78 -17.72 -5.72 6.03
N ALA A 79 -18.28 -4.73 5.32
CA ALA A 79 -18.31 -3.37 5.83
C ALA A 79 -18.86 -3.51 7.25
N PRO A 80 -18.12 -3.07 8.30
CA PRO A 80 -18.57 -3.26 9.66
C PRO A 80 -20.00 -2.74 9.70
N ILE A 81 -20.94 -3.63 10.04
CA ILE A 81 -22.36 -3.26 10.14
C ILE A 81 -22.36 -2.12 11.14
N LYS A 82 -22.50 -0.89 10.63
CA LYS A 82 -22.53 0.28 11.48
C LYS A 82 -23.83 0.11 12.26
N LYS A 83 -23.74 -0.38 13.49
CA LYS A 83 -24.84 -0.21 14.45
C LYS A 83 -25.22 1.27 14.36
N ALA A 84 -26.49 1.55 14.08
CA ALA A 84 -26.97 2.91 13.97
C ALA A 84 -26.51 3.65 15.22
N LYS A 85 -25.58 4.60 15.07
CA LYS A 85 -25.18 5.43 16.20
C LYS A 85 -26.44 6.22 16.58
N PRO A 86 -26.82 6.28 17.86
CA PRO A 86 -27.91 7.15 18.28
C PRO A 86 -27.61 8.55 17.74
N LYS A 87 -28.62 9.19 17.12
CA LYS A 87 -28.56 10.57 16.64
C LYS A 87 -28.45 11.50 17.84
N VAL A 88 -27.30 11.51 18.51
CA VAL A 88 -26.93 12.64 19.35
C VAL A 88 -26.57 13.74 18.36
N ALA A 89 -27.28 14.86 18.44
CA ALA A 89 -26.96 16.07 17.69
C ALA A 89 -25.53 16.48 18.03
N ARG A 90 -24.57 15.96 17.28
CA ARG A 90 -23.19 16.44 17.33
C ARG A 90 -23.29 17.86 16.80
N THR A 91 -23.12 18.84 17.69
CA THR A 91 -22.69 20.18 17.30
C THR A 91 -21.55 19.97 16.32
N VAL A 92 -21.83 20.24 15.05
CA VAL A 92 -20.87 20.08 13.96
C VAL A 92 -19.85 21.17 14.19
N ARG A 93 -18.84 20.90 15.03
CA ARG A 93 -17.61 21.69 14.97
C ARG A 93 -17.16 21.59 13.52
N PRO A 94 -17.10 22.70 12.78
CA PRO A 94 -16.67 22.66 11.39
C PRO A 94 -15.29 22.03 11.41
N LYS A 95 -15.17 20.83 10.81
CA LYS A 95 -13.86 20.33 10.44
C LYS A 95 -13.30 21.42 9.54
N LYS A 96 -12.33 22.20 10.03
CA LYS A 96 -11.41 22.95 9.18
C LYS A 96 -10.83 21.90 8.24
N ARG A 97 -11.48 21.68 7.09
CA ARG A 97 -10.86 21.08 5.94
C ARG A 97 -9.69 22.02 5.73
N ARG A 98 -8.46 21.57 6.00
CA ARG A 98 -7.33 22.19 5.35
C ARG A 98 -7.68 22.07 3.87
N LEU A 99 -8.12 23.19 3.28
CA LEU A 99 -7.98 23.41 1.86
C LEU A 99 -6.47 23.31 1.67
N VAL A 100 -6.00 22.09 1.41
CA VAL A 100 -4.70 21.93 0.81
C VAL A 100 -4.88 22.65 -0.51
N PRO A 101 -4.19 23.79 -0.73
CA PRO A 101 -4.29 24.48 -2.00
C PRO A 101 -4.01 23.43 -3.07
N LYS A 102 -4.96 23.30 -4.00
CA LYS A 102 -4.82 22.40 -5.14
C LYS A 102 -3.58 22.92 -5.86
N THR A 103 -2.44 22.27 -5.64
CA THR A 103 -1.22 22.67 -6.31
C THR A 103 -1.52 22.69 -7.80
N PRO A 104 -1.06 23.72 -8.54
CA PRO A 104 -1.29 23.78 -9.96
C PRO A 104 -0.84 22.47 -10.58
N PRO A 105 -1.60 21.90 -11.53
CA PRO A 105 -1.24 20.65 -12.15
C PRO A 105 0.16 20.81 -12.75
N MET A 106 1.14 20.13 -12.14
CA MET A 106 2.51 20.14 -12.67
C MET A 106 2.49 19.71 -14.13
N SER A 107 3.27 20.41 -14.97
CA SER A 107 3.50 20.00 -16.35
C SER A 107 4.04 18.56 -16.39
N PRO A 108 3.81 17.81 -17.49
CA PRO A 108 4.33 16.46 -17.64
C PRO A 108 5.84 16.36 -17.36
N GLU A 109 6.62 17.31 -17.88
CA GLU A 109 8.07 17.39 -17.67
C GLU A 109 8.46 17.64 -16.21
N ALA A 110 7.76 18.56 -15.52
CA ALA A 110 8.02 18.83 -14.10
C ALA A 110 7.69 17.61 -13.23
N ARG A 111 6.64 16.85 -13.58
CA ARG A 111 6.33 15.58 -12.92
C ARG A 111 7.42 14.54 -13.13
N GLU A 112 7.96 14.46 -14.34
CA GLU A 112 9.02 13.52 -14.66
C GLU A 112 10.33 13.84 -13.93
N ARG A 113 10.74 15.11 -13.90
CA ARG A 113 11.89 15.54 -13.10
C ARG A 113 11.71 15.26 -11.60
N ALA A 114 10.53 15.55 -11.05
CA ALA A 114 10.22 15.24 -9.65
C ALA A 114 10.27 13.72 -9.37
N ARG A 115 9.82 12.88 -10.32
CA ARG A 115 9.94 11.42 -10.23
C ARG A 115 11.40 10.96 -10.22
N LEU A 116 12.24 11.53 -11.08
CA LEU A 116 13.66 11.18 -11.18
C LEU A 116 14.42 11.56 -9.90
N VAL A 117 14.26 12.80 -9.42
CA VAL A 117 14.86 13.26 -8.15
C VAL A 117 14.42 12.38 -6.98
N TRP A 118 13.14 12.04 -6.93
CA TRP A 118 12.63 11.20 -5.86
C TRP A 118 13.17 9.76 -5.96
N LYS A 119 13.24 9.16 -7.15
CA LYS A 119 13.88 7.84 -7.35
C LYS A 119 15.36 7.85 -6.92
N ALA A 120 16.09 8.89 -7.28
CA ALA A 120 17.48 9.09 -6.89
C ALA A 120 17.64 9.14 -5.35
N SER A 121 16.80 9.95 -4.69
CA SER A 121 16.80 10.06 -3.22
C SER A 121 16.53 8.72 -2.54
N LEU A 122 15.67 7.90 -3.13
CA LEU A 122 15.35 6.58 -2.61
C LEU A 122 16.47 5.57 -2.85
N ALA A 123 17.11 5.60 -4.02
CA ALA A 123 18.24 4.72 -4.33
C ALA A 123 19.38 4.94 -3.30
N VAL A 124 19.70 6.21 -3.03
CA VAL A 124 20.69 6.60 -1.99
C VAL A 124 20.28 6.06 -0.62
N GLN A 125 19.02 6.26 -0.19
CA GLN A 125 18.53 5.73 1.09
C GLN A 125 18.58 4.19 1.19
N ARG A 126 18.50 3.49 0.06
CA ARG A 126 18.58 2.03 -0.03
C ARG A 126 20.00 1.51 -0.19
N GLY A 127 21.01 2.38 -0.29
CA GLY A 127 22.39 1.99 -0.57
C GLY A 127 22.61 1.46 -2.00
N GLN A 128 21.74 1.84 -2.94
CA GLN A 128 21.81 1.47 -4.35
C GLN A 128 22.29 2.66 -5.19
N ARG A 129 23.08 2.42 -6.23
CA ARG A 129 23.59 3.47 -7.13
C ARG A 129 22.43 4.01 -8.00
N PRO A 130 22.19 5.33 -8.06
CA PRO A 130 21.12 5.90 -8.88
C PRO A 130 21.37 5.67 -10.38
N SER A 131 20.34 5.21 -11.11
CA SER A 131 20.42 4.77 -12.51
C SER A 131 20.65 5.86 -13.58
N TYR A 132 20.94 7.10 -13.19
CA TYR A 132 21.30 8.18 -14.12
C TYR A 132 22.79 8.54 -14.04
N LEU A 133 23.52 7.84 -13.17
CA LEU A 133 24.98 7.88 -13.04
C LEU A 133 25.64 6.67 -13.72
N ASP A 134 24.84 5.87 -14.44
CA ASP A 134 25.23 4.86 -15.41
C ASP A 134 24.90 5.41 -16.81
#